data_AF-A0A849VFT1-F1
#
_entry.id   AF-A0A849VFT1-F1
#
_cell.length_a   1.000
_cell.length_b   1.000
_cell.length_c   1.000
_cell.angle_alpha   90.00
_cell.angle_beta   90.00
_cell.angle_gamma   90.00
#
_symmetry.space_group_name_H-M   'P 1'
#
loop_
_entity.id
_entity.type
_entity.pdbx_description
1 polymer ?
#
loop_
_entity_poly.entity_id
_entity_poly.type
_entity_poly.pdbx_seq_one_letter_code
_entity_poly.pdbx_strand_id
1 'polypeptide(L)'
;MKITCFIEYQIDPHKVHLFEQYAQNWGKVIPQSGGELLGYFLPHEGTNNTAYGLISFESLADYEVYRHTLRQSQLGSRNFSFAQSEQFIVSEKRTFLRAVPATYLLPTKGEAVDSRHI
;
A
#
# COMPACT_ATOMS: atom_id res chain seq x y z
N MET A 1 -14.60 -0.16 12.56
CA MET A 1 -13.61 0.83 13.05
C MET A 1 -12.48 0.81 12.05
N LYS A 2 -12.25 1.93 11.36
CA LYS A 2 -11.28 1.98 10.27
C LYS A 2 -9.88 1.61 10.74
N ILE A 3 -9.28 0.66 10.04
CA ILE A 3 -7.92 0.19 10.26
C ILE A 3 -7.02 0.57 9.08
N THR A 4 -5.73 0.66 9.34
CA THR A 4 -4.71 0.81 8.29
C THR A 4 -3.70 -0.31 8.44
N CYS A 5 -3.56 -1.13 7.39
CA CYS A 5 -2.45 -2.05 7.25
C CYS A 5 -1.21 -1.22 6.89
N PHE A 6 -0.32 -1.05 7.86
CA PHE A 6 0.97 -0.43 7.69
C PHE A 6 1.99 -1.51 7.35
N ILE A 7 2.52 -1.46 6.14
CA ILE A 7 3.50 -2.42 5.66
C ILE A 7 4.86 -1.72 5.59
N GLU A 8 5.80 -2.20 6.38
CA GLU A 8 7.20 -1.79 6.35
C GLU A 8 8.00 -2.81 5.55
N TYR A 9 8.75 -2.32 4.58
CA TYR A 9 9.61 -3.11 3.72
C TYR A 9 11.05 -2.75 3.97
N GLN A 10 11.86 -3.74 4.32
CA GLN A 10 13.30 -3.64 4.14
C GLN A 10 13.62 -4.00 2.69
N ILE A 11 14.23 -3.09 1.94
CA ILE A 11 14.52 -3.24 0.52
C ILE A 11 16.03 -3.21 0.25
N ASP A 12 16.45 -3.77 -0.88
CA ASP A 12 17.82 -3.60 -1.38
C ASP A 12 18.02 -2.15 -1.85
N PRO A 13 18.95 -1.38 -1.24
CA PRO A 13 19.17 0.02 -1.58
C PRO A 13 19.65 0.24 -3.02
N HIS A 14 20.14 -0.79 -3.71
CA HIS A 14 20.56 -0.70 -5.12
C HIS A 14 19.43 -1.03 -6.10
N LYS A 15 18.30 -1.53 -5.61
CA LYS A 15 17.15 -1.96 -6.41
C LYS A 15 15.87 -1.17 -6.10
N VAL A 16 16.01 0.05 -5.58
CA VAL A 16 14.90 0.94 -5.23
C VAL A 16 13.95 1.16 -6.42
N HIS A 17 14.49 1.31 -7.63
CA HIS A 17 13.70 1.47 -8.86
C HIS A 17 12.77 0.27 -9.15
N LEU A 18 13.17 -0.96 -8.78
CA LEU A 18 12.33 -2.15 -8.92
C LEU A 18 11.19 -2.13 -7.89
N PHE A 19 11.48 -1.66 -6.66
CA PHE A 19 10.42 -1.44 -5.68
C PHE A 19 9.44 -0.34 -6.13
N GLU A 20 9.92 0.73 -6.77
CA GLU A 20 9.05 1.75 -7.35
C GLU A 20 8.07 1.15 -8.37
N GLN A 21 8.57 0.35 -9.31
CA GLN A 21 7.73 -0.37 -10.27
C GLN A 21 6.74 -1.31 -9.56
N TYR A 22 7.18 -2.04 -8.54
CA TYR A 22 6.32 -2.90 -7.72
C TYR A 22 5.20 -2.13 -7.04
N ALA A 23 5.50 -0.95 -6.49
CA ALA A 23 4.53 -0.05 -5.87
C ALA A 23 3.54 0.52 -6.89
N GLN A 24 4.01 0.94 -8.07
CA GLN A 24 3.15 1.43 -9.16
C GLN A 24 2.17 0.35 -9.64
N ASN A 25 2.62 -0.90 -9.73
CA ASN A 25 1.76 -2.05 -10.04
C ASN A 25 0.67 -2.24 -8.98
N TRP A 26 1.04 -2.14 -7.70
CA TRP A 26 0.06 -2.17 -6.60
C TRP A 26 -0.93 -1.02 -6.64
N GLY A 27 -0.51 0.16 -7.11
CA GLY A 27 -1.39 1.31 -7.36
C GLY A 27 -2.61 0.99 -8.23
N LYS A 28 -2.49 0.01 -9.14
CA LYS A 28 -3.59 -0.45 -9.99
C LYS A 28 -4.38 -1.58 -9.34
N VAL A 29 -3.69 -2.54 -8.74
CA VAL A 29 -4.31 -3.80 -8.28
C VAL A 29 -5.03 -3.65 -6.94
N ILE A 30 -4.51 -2.85 -6.01
CA ILE A 30 -5.07 -2.71 -4.65
C ILE A 30 -6.47 -2.10 -4.69
N PRO A 31 -6.72 -0.96 -5.38
CA PRO A 31 -8.06 -0.39 -5.48
C PRO A 31 -9.05 -1.35 -6.15
N GLN A 32 -8.63 -2.04 -7.21
CA GLN A 32 -9.45 -3.05 -7.89
C GLN A 32 -9.81 -4.23 -6.99
N SER A 33 -8.99 -4.52 -5.98
CA SER A 33 -9.22 -5.59 -5.01
C SER A 33 -10.03 -5.13 -3.80
N GLY A 34 -10.47 -3.87 -3.76
CA GLY A 34 -11.26 -3.27 -2.66
C GLY A 34 -10.44 -2.65 -1.53
N GLY A 35 -9.14 -2.43 -1.71
CA GLY A 35 -8.31 -1.73 -0.73
C GLY A 35 -8.24 -0.23 -0.98
N GLU A 36 -8.36 0.57 0.09
CA GLU A 36 -8.13 2.02 0.04
C GLU A 36 -6.63 2.30 0.16
N LEU A 37 -5.95 2.38 -0.99
CA LEU A 37 -4.50 2.64 -1.02
C LEU A 37 -4.22 4.10 -0.66
N LEU A 38 -3.55 4.31 0.48
CA LEU A 38 -3.07 5.64 0.88
C LEU A 38 -1.81 6.04 0.11
N GLY A 39 -0.95 5.06 -0.16
CA GLY A 39 0.26 5.28 -0.94
C GLY A 39 1.35 4.29 -0.63
N TYR A 40 2.39 4.36 -1.47
CA TYR A 40 3.69 3.77 -1.22
C TYR A 40 4.72 4.90 -1.10
N PHE A 41 5.67 4.73 -0.19
CA PHE A 41 6.67 5.72 0.15
C PHE A 41 8.05 5.07 0.05
N LEU A 42 8.92 5.66 -0.76
CA LEU A 42 10.31 5.25 -0.92
C LEU A 42 11.23 6.08 -0.02
N PRO A 43 12.44 5.58 0.26
CA PRO A 43 13.54 6.40 0.75
C PRO A 43 13.72 7.69 -0.07
N HIS A 44 13.90 8.80 0.61
CA HIS A 44 14.25 10.08 -0.03
C HIS A 44 15.51 10.69 0.61
N GLU A 45 15.55 10.77 1.94
CA GLU A 45 16.68 11.27 2.71
C GLU A 45 16.88 10.45 4.00
N GLY A 46 18.12 10.24 4.42
CA GLY A 46 18.46 9.44 5.59
C GLY A 46 18.50 7.93 5.30
N THR A 47 17.55 7.18 5.85
CA THR A 47 17.47 5.71 5.65
C THR A 47 17.20 5.39 4.19
N ASN A 48 18.11 4.65 3.55
CA ASN A 48 18.08 4.38 2.10
C ASN A 48 17.47 3.02 1.71
N ASN A 49 17.01 2.25 2.69
CA ASN A 49 16.66 0.84 2.51
C ASN A 49 15.32 0.46 3.19
N THR A 50 14.50 1.44 3.59
CA THR A 50 13.17 1.20 4.17
C THR A 50 12.10 1.91 3.36
N ALA A 51 11.12 1.15 2.90
CA ALA A 51 9.95 1.67 2.17
C ALA A 51 8.66 1.29 2.91
N TYR A 52 7.57 2.02 2.63
CA TYR A 52 6.29 1.82 3.30
C TYR A 52 5.15 1.70 2.30
N GLY A 53 4.18 0.84 2.59
CA GLY A 53 2.89 0.77 1.90
C GLY A 53 1.75 0.84 2.90
N LEU A 54 0.80 1.74 2.70
CA LEU A 54 -0.31 1.94 3.63
C LEU A 54 -1.64 1.73 2.91
N ILE A 55 -2.48 0.85 3.46
CA ILE A 55 -3.80 0.51 2.89
C ILE A 55 -4.82 0.50 4.01
N SER A 56 -5.93 1.22 3.84
CA SER A 56 -6.99 1.32 4.83
C SER A 56 -8.22 0.48 4.48
N PHE A 57 -8.95 0.08 5.52
CA PHE A 57 -10.13 -0.77 5.45
C PHE A 57 -11.09 -0.40 6.58
N GLU A 58 -12.40 -0.57 6.38
CA GLU A 58 -13.40 -0.24 7.42
C GLU A 58 -13.37 -1.19 8.63
N SER A 59 -12.83 -2.40 8.43
CA SER A 59 -12.63 -3.42 9.47
C SER A 59 -11.57 -4.47 9.07
N LEU A 60 -11.22 -5.36 10.01
CA LEU A 60 -10.39 -6.53 9.71
C LEU A 60 -11.10 -7.52 8.75
N ALA A 61 -12.43 -7.60 8.79
CA ALA A 61 -13.19 -8.45 7.88
C ALA A 61 -13.07 -7.97 6.43
N ASP A 62 -13.13 -6.64 6.20
CA ASP A 62 -12.93 -6.05 4.87
C ASP A 62 -11.51 -6.30 4.35
N TYR A 63 -10.51 -6.27 5.24
CA TYR A 63 -9.14 -6.67 4.91
C TYR A 63 -9.06 -8.14 4.48
N GLU A 64 -9.77 -9.06 5.14
CA GLU A 64 -9.79 -10.48 4.77
C GLU A 64 -10.44 -10.71 3.40
N VAL A 65 -11.56 -10.03 3.12
CA VAL A 65 -12.20 -10.04 1.80
C VAL A 65 -11.24 -9.52 0.73
N TYR A 66 -10.61 -8.37 0.97
CA TYR A 66 -9.56 -7.83 0.10
C TYR A 66 -8.45 -8.86 -0.16
N ARG A 67 -7.95 -9.52 0.88
CA ARG A 67 -6.90 -10.55 0.75
C ARG A 67 -7.35 -11.74 -0.07
N HIS A 68 -8.63 -12.11 -0.03
CA HIS A 68 -9.18 -13.17 -0.87
C HIS A 68 -9.18 -12.75 -2.34
N THR A 69 -9.74 -11.57 -2.65
CA THR A 69 -9.78 -11.01 -4.01
C THR A 69 -8.37 -10.81 -4.58
N LEU A 70 -7.44 -10.29 -3.77
CA LEU A 70 -6.05 -10.06 -4.18
C LEU A 70 -5.35 -11.35 -4.63
N ARG A 71 -5.59 -12.47 -3.94
CA ARG A 71 -4.99 -13.77 -4.29
C ARG A 71 -5.47 -14.30 -5.64
N GLN A 72 -6.65 -13.90 -6.07
CA GLN A 72 -7.23 -14.29 -7.37
C GLN A 72 -6.77 -13.36 -8.50
N SER A 73 -6.16 -12.21 -8.18
CA SER A 73 -5.66 -11.27 -9.18
C SER A 73 -4.43 -11.82 -9.90
N GLN A 74 -4.55 -12.00 -11.22
CA GLN A 74 -3.41 -12.38 -12.05
C GLN A 74 -2.32 -11.29 -12.05
N LEU A 75 -2.72 -10.01 -12.03
CA LEU A 75 -1.78 -8.90 -11.92
C LEU A 75 -1.07 -8.88 -10.56
N GLY A 76 -1.81 -9.16 -9.48
CA GLY A 76 -1.24 -9.27 -8.14
C GLY A 76 -0.22 -10.41 -8.06
N SER A 77 -0.56 -11.58 -8.59
CA SER A 77 0.34 -12.75 -8.65
C SER A 77 1.62 -12.44 -9.42
N ARG A 78 1.53 -11.82 -10.61
CA ARG A 78 2.71 -11.39 -11.38
C ARG A 78 3.59 -10.41 -10.61
N ASN A 79 2.99 -9.47 -9.89
CA ASN A 79 3.75 -8.49 -9.09
C ASN A 79 4.48 -9.15 -7.92
N PHE A 80 3.85 -10.14 -7.26
CA PHE A 80 4.53 -10.97 -6.26
C PHE A 80 5.70 -11.77 -6.83
N SER A 81 5.49 -12.44 -7.98
CA SER A 81 6.57 -13.19 -8.64
C SER A 81 7.73 -12.29 -9.05
N PHE A 82 7.46 -11.08 -9.53
CA PHE A 82 8.48 -10.07 -9.85
C PHE A 82 9.34 -9.71 -8.63
N ALA A 83 8.71 -9.45 -7.48
CA ALA A 83 9.46 -9.18 -6.25
C ALA A 83 10.32 -10.36 -5.81
N GLN A 84 9.80 -11.58 -5.96
CA GLN A 84 10.52 -12.80 -5.60
C GLN A 84 11.71 -13.08 -6.54
N SER A 85 11.53 -12.92 -7.85
CA SER A 85 12.59 -13.18 -8.84
C SER A 85 13.73 -12.18 -8.73
N GLU A 86 13.40 -10.91 -8.53
CA GLU A 86 14.40 -9.84 -8.47
C GLU A 86 15.01 -9.64 -7.08
N GLN A 87 14.40 -10.23 -6.04
CA GLN A 87 14.89 -10.22 -4.66
C GLN A 87 15.20 -8.82 -4.11
N PHE A 88 14.42 -7.80 -4.47
CA PHE A 88 14.60 -6.43 -3.96
C PHE A 88 13.89 -6.17 -2.62
N ILE A 89 13.07 -7.10 -2.13
CA ILE A 89 12.45 -7.06 -0.79
C ILE A 89 13.18 -8.06 0.10
N VAL A 90 13.87 -7.56 1.12
CA VAL A 90 14.62 -8.36 2.11
C VAL A 90 13.70 -8.88 3.20
N SER A 91 12.81 -8.02 3.71
CA SER A 91 11.80 -8.41 4.70
C SER A 91 10.56 -7.52 4.59
N GLU A 92 9.43 -8.05 5.05
CA GLU A 92 8.15 -7.36 5.12
C GLU A 92 7.59 -7.51 6.54
N LYS A 93 7.16 -6.41 7.15
CA LYS A 93 6.45 -6.39 8.43
C LYS A 93 5.11 -5.70 8.26
N ARG A 94 4.03 -6.31 8.75
CA ARG A 94 2.68 -5.73 8.74
C ARG A 94 2.22 -5.41 10.15
N THR A 95 1.71 -4.20 10.33
CA THR A 95 1.09 -3.74 11.57
C THR A 95 -0.29 -3.18 11.27
N PHE A 96 -1.30 -3.52 12.06
CA PHE A 96 -2.65 -2.99 11.89
C PHE A 96 -2.89 -1.87 12.89
N LEU A 97 -3.12 -0.67 12.37
CA LEU A 97 -3.29 0.55 13.12
C LEU A 97 -4.75 0.97 13.12
N ARG A 98 -5.23 1.57 14.22
CA ARG A 98 -6.52 2.24 14.25
C ARG A 98 -6.38 3.65 13.67
N ALA A 99 -7.22 4.01 12.70
CA ALA A 99 -7.27 5.39 12.23
C ALA A 99 -7.92 6.30 13.31
N VAL A 100 -7.37 7.49 13.51
CA VAL A 100 -8.01 8.55 14.30
C VAL A 100 -8.87 9.37 13.33
N PRO A 101 -10.22 9.32 13.42
CA PRO A 101 -11.08 9.86 12.37
C PRO A 101 -10.82 11.34 12.03
N ALA A 102 -10.56 12.17 13.03
CA ALA A 102 -10.34 13.61 12.85
C ALA A 102 -9.01 13.97 12.16
N THR A 103 -8.11 13.02 11.91
CA THR A 103 -6.80 13.26 11.28
C THR A 103 -6.61 12.50 9.97
N TYR A 104 -7.59 11.69 9.57
CA TYR A 104 -7.45 10.75 8.47
C TYR A 104 -7.86 11.41 7.14
N LEU A 105 -6.96 11.38 6.14
CA LEU A 105 -7.19 11.90 4.78
C LEU A 105 -7.83 13.30 4.76
N LEU A 106 -7.35 14.19 5.63
CA LEU A 106 -7.81 15.57 5.62
C LEU A 106 -7.41 16.24 4.29
N PRO A 107 -8.32 17.01 3.66
CA PRO A 107 -8.00 17.74 2.44
C PRO A 107 -6.93 18.80 2.75
N THR A 108 -6.09 19.08 1.75
CA THR A 108 -5.18 20.22 1.85
C THR A 108 -5.97 21.52 1.81
N LYS A 109 -5.50 22.54 2.53
CA LYS A 109 -6.21 23.83 2.66
C LYS A 109 -6.27 24.52 1.29
N GLY A 110 -7.41 24.39 0.59
CA GLY A 110 -7.62 24.97 -0.75
C GLY A 110 -8.27 24.04 -1.76
N GLU A 111 -8.34 22.73 -1.50
CA GLU A 111 -9.09 21.79 -2.33
C GLU A 111 -10.55 21.76 -1.89
N ALA A 112 -11.43 22.40 -2.67
CA ALA A 112 -12.86 22.19 -2.54
C ALA A 112 -13.17 20.72 -2.84
N VAL A 113 -13.85 20.04 -1.91
CA VAL A 113 -14.35 18.68 -2.10
C VAL A 113 -15.24 18.67 -3.36
N ASP A 114 -14.77 18.06 -4.44
CA ASP A 114 -15.65 17.77 -5.59
C ASP A 114 -16.66 16.71 -5.12
N SER A 115 -17.83 17.19 -4.74
CA SER A 115 -19.01 16.40 -4.39
C SER A 115 -19.62 15.75 -5.64
N ARG A 116 -18.82 14.95 -6.35
CA ARG A 116 -19.29 14.02 -7.38
C ARG A 116 -19.00 12.62 -6.87
N HIS A 117 -20.03 11.77 -6.87
CA HIS A 117 -20.18 10.45 -6.24
C HIS A 117 -20.98 10.43 -4.91
N ILE A 118 -22.13 11.10 -4.90
CA ILE A 118 -23.35 10.56 -4.24
C ILE A 118 -24.10 9.77 -5.31
#